data_AF-A0A3D4EX66-F1
#
_entry.id   AF-A0A3D4EX66-F1
#
_cell.length_a   1.000
_cell.length_b   1.000
_cell.length_c   1.000
_cell.angle_alpha   90.00
_cell.angle_beta   90.00
_cell.angle_gamma   90.00
#
_symmetry.space_group_name_H-M   'P 1'
#
loop_
_entity.id
_entity.type
_entity.pdbx_description
1 polymer ?
#
loop_
_entity_poly.entity_id
_entity_poly.type
_entity_poly.pdbx_seq_one_letter_code
_entity_poly.pdbx_strand_id
1 'polypeptide(L)'
;MFLLCPLGFSSFAQAKSVARQWNEEALAAIRIDFPAPTIHSRNLFHLSVAMWDAWAAYDDKAIGYLHNDRAIIPDGYTVEMARHEAISYAAYRVLKYRYTFSTNSSITLAALDLRLSNLGYDKAETSTTGTSPSAIGN
;
A
#
# COMPACT_ATOMS: atom_id res chain seq x y z
N MET A 1 -31.55 -46.45 5.91
CA MET A 1 -31.60 -45.10 5.34
C MET A 1 -30.50 -44.28 6.00
N PHE A 2 -29.31 -44.23 5.40
CA PHE A 2 -28.19 -43.42 5.90
C PHE A 2 -28.27 -42.04 5.25
N LEU A 3 -28.47 -41.00 6.06
CA LEU A 3 -28.43 -39.61 5.65
C LEU A 3 -26.97 -39.19 5.47
N LEU A 4 -26.57 -38.92 4.22
CA LEU A 4 -25.35 -38.18 3.92
C LEU A 4 -25.58 -36.69 4.22
N CYS A 5 -24.81 -36.13 5.15
CA CYS A 5 -24.71 -34.69 5.37
C CYS A 5 -23.63 -34.12 4.44
N PRO A 6 -23.93 -33.18 3.52
CA PRO A 6 -22.90 -32.58 2.69
C PRO A 6 -22.18 -31.51 3.53
N LEU A 7 -20.91 -31.76 3.87
CA LEU A 7 -20.01 -30.74 4.38
C LEU A 7 -19.75 -29.73 3.25
N GLY A 8 -20.47 -28.61 3.28
CA GLY A 8 -20.19 -27.46 2.41
C GLY A 8 -18.87 -26.82 2.83
N PHE A 9 -17.84 -26.95 1.99
CA PHE A 9 -16.63 -26.15 2.14
C PHE A 9 -16.90 -24.72 1.67
N SER A 10 -17.11 -23.81 2.61
CA SER A 10 -17.04 -22.37 2.34
C SER A 10 -15.59 -21.99 2.05
N SER A 11 -15.26 -21.75 0.79
CA SER A 11 -13.99 -21.13 0.40
C SER A 11 -13.99 -19.68 0.89
N PHE A 12 -13.34 -19.42 2.02
CA PHE A 12 -12.96 -18.05 2.38
C PHE A 12 -11.90 -17.59 1.37
N ALA A 13 -12.28 -16.74 0.42
CA ALA A 13 -11.30 -16.00 -0.35
C ALA A 13 -10.51 -15.12 0.63
N GLN A 14 -9.22 -15.41 0.82
CA GLN A 14 -8.38 -14.66 1.73
C GLN A 14 -8.33 -13.18 1.28
N ALA A 15 -8.66 -12.27 2.20
CA ALA A 15 -8.64 -10.84 1.92
C ALA A 15 -7.25 -10.44 1.39
N LYS A 16 -7.21 -9.68 0.29
CA LYS A 16 -5.95 -9.23 -0.31
C LYS A 16 -5.26 -8.28 0.68
N SER A 17 -3.98 -8.54 1.00
CA SER A 17 -3.12 -7.61 1.74
C SER A 17 -3.12 -6.22 1.10
N VAL A 18 -2.95 -5.17 1.90
CA VAL A 18 -2.92 -3.78 1.38
C VAL A 18 -1.81 -3.54 0.36
N ALA A 19 -0.62 -4.16 0.55
CA ALA A 19 0.48 -4.09 -0.41
C ALA A 19 0.08 -4.64 -1.79
N ARG A 20 -0.66 -5.76 -1.81
CA ARG A 20 -1.24 -6.30 -3.05
C ARG A 20 -2.22 -5.33 -3.68
N GLN A 21 -3.06 -4.65 -2.90
CA GLN A 21 -4.01 -3.68 -3.46
C GLN A 21 -3.29 -2.51 -4.14
N TRP A 22 -2.23 -1.97 -3.53
CA TRP A 22 -1.41 -0.92 -4.13
C TRP A 22 -0.61 -1.39 -5.35
N ASN A 23 -0.14 -2.64 -5.36
CA ASN A 23 0.45 -3.23 -6.56
C ASN A 23 -0.56 -3.31 -7.71
N GLU A 24 -1.82 -3.66 -7.45
CA GLU A 24 -2.85 -3.67 -8.49
C GLU A 24 -3.13 -2.27 -9.04
N GLU A 25 -3.11 -1.22 -8.19
CA GLU A 25 -3.22 0.17 -8.67
C GLU A 25 -2.04 0.57 -9.56
N ALA A 26 -0.81 0.20 -9.19
CA ALA A 26 0.37 0.46 -10.00
C ALA A 26 0.32 -0.28 -11.35
N LEU A 27 -0.14 -1.54 -11.36
CA LEU A 27 -0.33 -2.30 -12.60
C LEU A 27 -1.47 -1.73 -13.45
N ALA A 28 -2.56 -1.26 -12.83
CA ALA A 28 -3.63 -0.59 -13.54
C ALA A 28 -3.14 0.70 -14.22
N ALA A 29 -2.31 1.49 -13.53
CA ALA A 29 -1.67 2.67 -14.10
C ALA A 29 -0.77 2.33 -15.30
N ILE A 30 0.07 1.30 -15.19
CA ILE A 30 0.94 0.84 -16.30
C ILE A 30 0.12 0.45 -17.54
N ARG A 31 -1.00 -0.25 -17.37
CA ARG A 31 -1.84 -0.72 -18.49
C ARG A 31 -2.41 0.40 -19.34
N ILE A 32 -2.60 1.58 -18.75
CA ILE A 32 -3.16 2.75 -19.44
C ILE A 32 -2.10 3.81 -19.76
N ASP A 33 -0.84 3.60 -19.40
CA ASP A 33 0.23 4.55 -19.72
C ASP A 33 0.94 4.18 -21.02
N PHE A 34 1.79 5.08 -21.53
CA PHE A 34 2.57 4.77 -22.72
C PHE A 34 3.60 3.65 -22.45
N PRO A 35 3.97 2.84 -23.46
CA PRO A 35 4.99 1.80 -23.29
C PRO A 35 6.37 2.38 -22.92
N ALA A 36 6.75 2.26 -21.65
CA ALA A 36 7.98 2.84 -21.10
C ALA A 36 8.67 1.87 -20.11
N PRO A 37 9.26 0.75 -20.58
CA PRO A 37 9.68 -0.34 -19.69
C PRO A 37 10.58 0.10 -18.53
N THR A 38 11.56 0.97 -18.78
CA THR A 38 12.50 1.44 -17.74
C THR A 38 11.82 2.34 -16.70
N ILE A 39 10.87 3.18 -17.12
CA ILE A 39 10.08 4.04 -16.22
C ILE A 39 9.17 3.17 -15.34
N HIS A 40 8.48 2.20 -15.95
CA HIS A 40 7.56 1.31 -15.25
C HIS A 40 8.29 0.43 -14.23
N SER A 41 9.42 -0.18 -14.60
CA SER A 41 10.26 -0.95 -13.67
C SER A 41 10.76 -0.10 -12.51
N ARG A 42 11.21 1.14 -12.76
CA ARG A 42 11.63 2.06 -11.70
C ARG A 42 10.48 2.40 -10.75
N ASN A 43 9.28 2.66 -11.28
CA ASN A 43 8.11 2.99 -10.46
C ASN A 43 7.71 1.80 -9.56
N LEU A 44 7.70 0.57 -10.10
CA LEU A 44 7.43 -0.66 -9.35
C LEU A 44 8.47 -0.92 -8.26
N PHE A 45 9.75 -0.69 -8.56
CA PHE A 45 10.82 -0.84 -7.58
C PHE A 45 10.65 0.15 -6.42
N HIS A 46 10.46 1.44 -6.71
CA HIS A 46 10.28 2.44 -5.65
C HIS A 46 9.02 2.21 -4.82
N LEU A 47 7.92 1.78 -5.44
CA LEU A 47 6.73 1.36 -4.70
C LEU A 47 7.06 0.22 -3.74
N SER A 48 7.76 -0.81 -4.21
CA SER A 48 8.14 -1.98 -3.40
C SER A 48 9.03 -1.58 -2.23
N VAL A 49 10.03 -0.71 -2.47
CA VAL A 49 10.92 -0.18 -1.43
C VAL A 49 10.14 0.60 -0.38
N ALA A 50 9.27 1.53 -0.78
CA ALA A 50 8.53 2.35 0.18
C ALA A 50 7.58 1.51 1.04
N MET A 51 6.90 0.53 0.46
CA MET A 51 6.05 -0.40 1.23
C MET A 51 6.89 -1.32 2.14
N TRP A 52 8.08 -1.74 1.71
CA TRP A 52 8.99 -2.55 2.53
C TRP A 52 9.47 -1.77 3.75
N ASP A 53 9.96 -0.55 3.55
CA ASP A 53 10.49 0.28 4.63
C ASP A 53 9.40 0.62 5.65
N ALA A 54 8.18 0.97 5.19
CA ALA A 54 7.03 1.19 6.06
C ALA A 54 6.62 -0.05 6.86
N TRP A 55 6.71 -1.24 6.26
CA TRP A 55 6.42 -2.50 6.96
C TRP A 55 7.51 -2.85 7.99
N ALA A 56 8.78 -2.68 7.59
CA ALA A 56 9.97 -3.02 8.36
C ALA A 56 10.10 -2.15 9.61
N ALA A 57 9.62 -0.90 9.57
CA ALA A 57 9.61 -0.01 10.73
C ALA A 57 8.90 -0.58 11.97
N TYR A 58 7.96 -1.51 11.77
CA TYR A 58 7.20 -2.18 12.83
C TYR A 58 7.68 -3.62 13.10
N ASP A 59 8.81 -4.03 12.53
CA ASP A 59 9.42 -5.34 12.77
C ASP A 59 10.69 -5.22 13.61
N ASP A 60 10.88 -6.10 14.60
CA ASP A 60 12.02 -6.03 15.50
C ASP A 60 13.36 -6.37 14.81
N LYS A 61 13.31 -7.09 13.69
CA LYS A 61 14.50 -7.67 13.03
C LYS A 61 14.69 -7.19 11.60
N ALA A 62 13.62 -6.78 10.93
CA ALA A 62 13.73 -6.32 9.56
C ALA A 62 14.59 -5.05 9.46
N ILE A 63 15.25 -4.93 8.32
CA ILE A 63 16.07 -3.77 7.96
C ILE A 63 15.45 -3.21 6.68
N GLY A 64 15.06 -1.95 6.71
CA GLY A 64 14.56 -1.27 5.53
C GLY A 64 15.67 -1.02 4.52
N TYR A 65 15.27 -0.80 3.28
CA TYR A 65 16.17 -0.61 2.16
C TYR A 65 16.75 0.81 2.13
N LEU A 66 15.94 1.85 2.37
CA LEU A 66 16.39 3.24 2.48
C LEU A 66 16.29 3.75 3.92
N HIS A 67 15.18 3.48 4.60
CA HIS A 67 14.87 3.94 5.95
C HIS A 67 14.91 2.81 6.96
N ASN A 68 15.52 3.04 8.13
CA ASN A 68 15.68 2.04 9.19
C ASN A 68 15.08 2.52 10.53
N ASP A 69 14.07 3.37 10.44
CA ASP A 69 13.38 3.91 11.60
C ASP A 69 12.60 2.82 12.32
N ARG A 70 12.53 2.91 13.65
CA ARG A 70 11.70 2.03 14.46
C ARG A 70 10.45 2.77 14.88
N ALA A 71 9.31 2.29 14.42
CA ALA A 71 8.03 2.87 14.72
C ALA A 71 7.46 2.27 16.01
N ILE A 72 6.70 3.09 16.73
CA ILE A 72 5.92 2.66 17.89
C ILE A 72 4.51 2.36 17.39
N ILE A 73 3.91 1.27 17.88
CA ILE A 73 2.51 0.96 17.62
C ILE A 73 1.66 1.91 18.48
N PRO A 74 0.82 2.78 17.87
CA PRO A 74 -0.02 3.69 18.65
C PRO A 74 -1.01 2.96 19.55
N ASP A 75 -1.46 3.62 20.62
CA ASP A 75 -2.50 3.09 21.48
C ASP A 75 -3.77 2.77 20.68
N GLY A 76 -4.33 1.57 20.90
CA GLY A 76 -5.51 1.10 20.19
C GLY A 76 -5.24 0.52 18.79
N TYR A 77 -3.98 0.51 18.32
CA TYR A 77 -3.60 -0.15 17.08
C TYR A 77 -3.06 -1.57 17.35
N THR A 78 -3.35 -2.48 16.43
CA THR A 78 -2.51 -3.67 16.26
C THR A 78 -1.34 -3.34 15.35
N VAL A 79 -0.27 -4.15 15.39
CA VAL A 79 0.86 -4.01 14.46
C VAL A 79 0.39 -4.05 12.99
N GLU A 80 -0.61 -4.88 12.69
CA GLU A 80 -1.14 -5.01 11.33
C GLU A 80 -1.97 -3.78 10.91
N MET A 81 -2.69 -3.15 11.84
CA MET A 81 -3.36 -1.86 11.56
C MET A 81 -2.34 -0.76 11.27
N ALA A 82 -1.27 -0.69 12.07
CA ALA A 82 -0.23 0.32 11.90
C ALA A 82 0.51 0.12 10.56
N ARG A 83 0.93 -1.12 10.26
CA ARG A 83 1.50 -1.47 8.95
C ARG A 83 0.54 -1.17 7.81
N HIS A 84 -0.74 -1.48 7.96
CA HIS A 84 -1.73 -1.26 6.91
C HIS A 84 -1.82 0.22 6.52
N GLU A 85 -1.83 1.12 7.51
CA GLU A 85 -1.86 2.56 7.29
C GLU A 85 -0.54 3.09 6.75
N ALA A 86 0.59 2.77 7.37
CA ALA A 86 1.91 3.25 6.95
C ALA A 86 2.24 2.83 5.51
N ILE A 87 1.98 1.57 5.14
CA ILE A 87 2.14 1.08 3.77
C ILE A 87 1.25 1.86 2.80
N SER A 88 0.03 2.23 3.23
CA SER A 88 -0.90 2.94 2.36
C SER A 88 -0.47 4.35 2.06
N TYR A 89 0.01 5.09 3.06
CA TYR A 89 0.58 6.42 2.85
C TYR A 89 1.87 6.35 2.00
N ALA A 90 2.78 5.41 2.28
CA ALA A 90 4.00 5.23 1.51
C ALA A 90 3.74 4.94 0.03
N ALA A 91 2.84 3.98 -0.25
CA ALA A 91 2.44 3.65 -1.60
C ALA A 91 1.76 4.84 -2.31
N TYR A 92 0.83 5.51 -1.62
CA TYR A 92 0.12 6.66 -2.16
C TYR A 92 1.07 7.79 -2.55
N ARG A 93 1.99 8.19 -1.65
CA ARG A 93 2.93 9.29 -1.90
C ARG A 93 3.85 9.00 -3.08
N VAL A 94 4.44 7.80 -3.11
CA VAL A 94 5.32 7.39 -4.22
C VAL A 94 4.55 7.36 -5.53
N LEU A 95 3.36 6.74 -5.59
CA LEU A 95 2.61 6.62 -6.84
C LEU A 95 2.08 7.97 -7.34
N LYS A 96 1.56 8.83 -6.45
CA LYS A 96 1.13 10.18 -6.81
C LYS A 96 2.27 10.98 -7.46
N TYR A 97 3.46 10.92 -6.86
CA TYR A 97 4.64 11.58 -7.41
C TYR A 97 5.04 10.99 -8.77
N ARG A 98 5.14 9.66 -8.87
CA ARG A 98 5.63 8.99 -10.10
C ARG A 98 4.69 9.15 -11.30
N TYR A 99 3.38 9.24 -11.08
CA TYR A 99 2.38 9.38 -12.14
C TYR A 99 1.87 10.82 -12.33
N THR A 100 2.52 11.83 -11.75
CA THR A 100 2.12 13.24 -11.94
C THR A 100 2.10 13.66 -13.41
N PHE A 101 3.04 13.15 -14.22
CA PHE A 101 3.23 13.53 -15.62
C PHE A 101 3.05 12.35 -16.61
N SER A 102 2.36 11.28 -16.21
CA SER A 102 2.05 10.15 -17.11
C SER A 102 0.98 10.53 -18.14
N THR A 103 0.87 9.75 -19.22
CA THR A 103 -0.08 10.04 -20.33
C THR A 103 -1.52 10.14 -19.85
N ASN A 104 -1.94 9.25 -18.93
CA ASN A 104 -3.28 9.24 -18.35
C ASN A 104 -3.27 9.63 -16.86
N SER A 105 -2.45 10.62 -16.49
CA SER A 105 -2.27 11.05 -15.10
C SER A 105 -3.58 11.41 -14.40
N SER A 106 -4.53 12.10 -15.06
CA SER A 106 -5.81 12.45 -14.44
C SER A 106 -6.60 11.21 -13.97
N ILE A 107 -6.62 10.14 -14.77
CA ILE A 107 -7.29 8.87 -14.44
C ILE A 107 -6.54 8.16 -13.32
N THR A 108 -5.21 8.01 -13.44
CA THR A 108 -4.39 7.35 -12.43
C THR A 108 -4.46 8.06 -11.09
N LEU A 109 -4.27 9.38 -11.05
CA LEU A 109 -4.25 10.15 -9.82
C LEU A 109 -5.62 10.14 -9.11
N ALA A 110 -6.73 10.09 -9.85
CA ALA A 110 -8.06 9.93 -9.29
C ALA A 110 -8.27 8.52 -8.70
N ALA A 111 -7.79 7.47 -9.37
CA ALA A 111 -7.85 6.11 -8.86
C ALA A 111 -7.03 5.93 -7.57
N LEU A 112 -5.84 6.53 -7.49
CA LEU A 112 -5.01 6.50 -6.28
C LEU A 112 -5.66 7.24 -5.10
N ASP A 113 -6.28 8.40 -5.35
CA ASP A 113 -7.06 9.13 -4.34
C ASP A 113 -8.24 8.27 -3.84
N LEU A 114 -8.98 7.65 -4.76
CA LEU A 114 -10.10 6.78 -4.42
C LEU A 114 -9.65 5.55 -3.62
N ARG A 115 -8.52 4.94 -3.97
CA ARG A 115 -7.93 3.81 -3.22
C ARG A 115 -7.65 4.21 -1.77
N LEU A 116 -6.98 5.35 -1.56
CA LEU A 116 -6.65 5.81 -0.21
C LEU A 116 -7.91 6.10 0.60
N SER A 117 -8.88 6.79 0.03
CA SER A 117 -10.15 7.11 0.69
C SER A 117 -10.99 5.85 0.99
N ASN A 118 -11.00 4.85 0.11
CA ASN A 118 -11.70 3.58 0.35
C ASN A 118 -11.07 2.76 1.48
N LEU A 119 -9.80 2.99 1.79
CA LEU A 119 -9.13 2.42 2.97
C LEU A 119 -9.41 3.23 4.25
N GLY A 120 -10.13 4.36 4.15
CA GLY A 120 -10.51 5.21 5.28
C GLY A 120 -9.49 6.31 5.62
N TYR A 121 -8.49 6.54 4.78
CA TYR A 121 -7.39 7.46 5.06
C TYR A 121 -7.57 8.83 4.38
N ASP A 122 -7.11 9.89 5.05
CA ASP A 122 -7.17 11.26 4.55
C ASP A 122 -5.93 11.58 3.70
N LYS A 123 -6.15 11.98 2.45
CA LYS A 123 -5.08 12.41 1.54
C LYS A 123 -4.39 13.70 1.96
N ALA A 124 -5.06 14.54 2.75
CA ALA A 124 -4.52 15.79 3.29
C ALA A 124 -3.53 15.56 4.44
N GLU A 125 -3.47 14.35 5.01
CA GLU A 125 -2.50 14.00 6.05
C GLU A 125 -1.08 13.87 5.46
N THR A 126 -0.28 14.92 5.62
CA THR A 126 1.08 15.06 5.07
C THR A 126 2.16 15.19 6.13
N SER A 127 1.84 14.92 7.40
CA SER A 127 2.84 14.94 8.46
C SER A 127 3.94 13.93 8.16
N THR A 128 5.19 14.33 8.38
CA THR A 128 6.40 13.50 8.28
C THR A 128 7.10 13.41 9.64
N THR A 129 6.43 13.90 10.69
CA THR A 129 6.95 13.96 12.05
C THR A 129 5.93 13.40 13.03
N GLY A 130 6.41 12.74 14.08
CA GLY A 130 5.58 12.08 15.08
C GLY A 130 5.59 10.57 14.93
N THR A 131 4.71 9.90 15.68
CA THR A 131 4.65 8.43 15.78
C THR A 131 3.43 7.82 15.09
N SER A 132 2.63 8.63 14.36
CA SER A 132 1.48 8.08 13.63
C SER A 132 1.95 7.21 12.47
N PRO A 133 1.20 6.15 12.12
CA PRO A 133 1.57 5.32 10.97
C PRO A 133 1.54 6.10 9.65
N SER A 134 0.63 7.07 9.51
CA SER A 134 0.65 8.02 8.40
C SER A 134 1.97 8.80 8.30
N ALA A 135 2.55 9.23 9.42
CA ALA A 135 3.83 9.96 9.41
C ALA A 135 5.03 9.08 9.08
N ILE A 136 4.99 7.79 9.45
CA ILE A 136 5.97 6.80 9.01
C ILE A 136 5.88 6.54 7.50
N GLY A 137 4.66 6.54 6.96
CA GLY A 137 4.44 6.30 5.54
C GLY A 137 4.73 7.49 4.62
N ASN A 138 4.61 8.73 5.12
CA ASN A 138 4.77 9.96 4.32
C ASN A 138 6.22 10.33 4.07
#